data_AF-A0A484LB31-F1
#
_entry.id   AF-A0A484LB31-F1
#
_cell.length_a   1.000
_cell.length_b   1.000
_cell.length_c   1.000
_cell.angle_alpha   90.00
_cell.angle_beta   90.00
_cell.angle_gamma   90.00
#
_symmetry.space_group_name_H-M   'P 1'
#
loop_
_entity.id
_entity.type
_entity.pdbx_description
1 polymer ?
#
loop_
_entity_poly.entity_id
_entity_poly.type
_entity_poly.pdbx_seq_one_letter_code
_entity_poly.pdbx_strand_id
1 'polypeptide(L)'
;MILADKGYDVWISNTRGTEYSRRHQYLDPNAREFWYWTWDHLAKYDLPVLIDLVFKTTGQKVHFVGHALGSLLCLAALAEGNVGVDKVRSAALLSPTVYASHMTSILVKAAVKLHIAEHLMVQTVCFSLLMVQMSEWLRDLPLNGKNCCINSAAIRHFAESGMQSTSIRNLKHLSQNVRHGTLEKYDYGNAEVNMQHYGRRKPPLYDLSRIPKNLPVFISYGGADQMADTADVKVLLGELKPALNTDMLRVQYVPNYAHYDFIMGLNANHLVYTQLIAFLDPLK
;
A
#
# COMPACT_ATOMS: atom_id res chain seq x y z
N MET A 1 -15.05 -1.59 17.09
CA MET A 1 -14.16 -1.64 15.90
C MET A 1 -14.44 -2.96 15.23
N ILE A 2 -14.97 -2.98 14.00
CA ILE A 2 -15.73 -4.14 13.46
C ILE A 2 -14.99 -5.49 13.61
N LEU A 3 -13.69 -5.55 13.32
CA LEU A 3 -12.90 -6.80 13.47
C LEU A 3 -12.77 -7.22 14.95
N ALA A 4 -12.48 -6.30 15.86
CA ALA A 4 -12.44 -6.60 17.30
C ALA A 4 -13.83 -7.04 17.82
N ASP A 5 -14.90 -6.41 17.35
CA ASP A 5 -16.28 -6.76 17.70
C ASP A 5 -16.66 -8.17 17.17
N LYS A 6 -15.92 -8.69 16.18
CA LYS A 6 -16.02 -10.07 15.66
C LYS A 6 -15.03 -11.05 16.31
N GLY A 7 -14.31 -10.63 17.35
CA GLY A 7 -13.42 -11.47 18.14
C GLY A 7 -12.00 -11.61 17.57
N TYR A 8 -11.59 -10.76 16.62
CA TYR A 8 -10.21 -10.71 16.17
C TYR A 8 -9.35 -9.90 17.15
N ASP A 9 -8.12 -10.35 17.39
CA ASP A 9 -7.07 -9.53 17.97
C ASP A 9 -6.49 -8.62 16.87
N VAL A 10 -6.68 -7.30 17.00
CA VAL A 10 -6.43 -6.33 15.92
C VAL A 10 -5.19 -5.51 16.20
N TRP A 11 -4.21 -5.60 15.31
CA TRP A 11 -2.95 -4.87 15.36
C TRP A 11 -2.92 -3.82 14.24
N ILE A 12 -2.75 -2.54 14.61
CA ILE A 12 -2.63 -1.43 13.66
C ILE A 12 -1.18 -0.96 13.65
N SER A 13 -0.49 -1.14 12.52
CA SER A 13 0.92 -0.83 12.41
C SER A 13 1.20 0.55 11.86
N ASN A 14 2.35 1.10 12.24
CA ASN A 14 2.94 2.30 11.64
C ASN A 14 4.24 1.92 10.92
N THR A 15 4.50 2.55 9.78
CA THR A 15 5.73 2.35 9.00
C THR A 15 6.79 3.36 9.40
N ARG A 16 8.07 3.07 9.15
CA ARG A 16 9.15 4.02 9.47
C ARG A 16 8.89 5.42 8.88
N GLY A 17 9.23 6.45 9.65
CA GLY A 17 9.13 7.84 9.24
C GLY A 17 7.74 8.47 9.41
N THR A 18 6.72 7.71 9.83
CA THR A 18 5.46 8.29 10.30
C THR A 18 5.61 8.88 11.70
N GLU A 19 4.63 9.64 12.19
CA GLU A 19 4.68 10.29 13.51
C GLU A 19 4.95 9.28 14.63
N TYR A 20 4.27 8.14 14.58
CA TYR A 20 4.38 7.07 15.58
C TYR A 20 5.56 6.12 15.36
N SER A 21 6.38 6.35 14.34
CA SER A 21 7.51 5.48 13.97
C SER A 21 8.71 6.28 13.46
N ARG A 22 9.01 7.35 14.20
CA ARG A 22 10.08 8.31 13.89
C ARG A 22 11.31 8.21 14.80
N ARG A 23 11.73 6.99 15.16
CA ARG A 23 12.94 6.75 15.96
C ARG A 23 13.85 5.74 15.26
N HIS A 24 15.15 5.87 15.50
CA HIS A 24 16.17 4.94 14.99
C HIS A 24 17.24 4.76 16.05
N GLN A 25 17.87 3.58 16.12
CA GLN A 25 18.89 3.28 17.13
C GLN A 25 20.14 4.17 16.99
N TYR A 26 20.45 4.59 15.76
CA TYR A 26 21.71 5.30 15.44
C TYR A 26 21.55 6.64 14.72
N LEU A 27 20.37 6.92 14.15
CA LEU A 27 20.19 8.06 13.23
C LEU A 27 19.20 9.05 13.82
N ASP A 28 19.54 10.33 13.73
CA ASP A 28 18.64 11.42 14.08
C ASP A 28 17.56 11.58 12.98
N PRO A 29 16.26 11.68 13.32
CA PRO A 29 15.19 11.99 12.37
C PRO A 29 15.33 13.30 11.58
N ASN A 30 16.23 14.19 11.98
CA ASN A 30 16.61 15.40 11.25
C ASN A 30 17.76 15.16 10.25
N ALA A 31 18.48 14.04 10.38
CA ALA A 31 19.53 13.65 9.45
C ALA A 31 18.95 13.12 8.14
N ARG A 32 19.68 13.34 7.03
CA ARG A 32 19.26 12.92 5.69
C ARG A 32 19.20 11.40 5.57
N GLU A 33 20.15 10.72 6.20
CA GLU A 33 20.36 9.28 6.22
C GLU A 33 19.15 8.56 6.83
N PHE A 34 18.48 9.17 7.81
CA PHE A 34 17.26 8.63 8.41
C PHE A 34 16.14 8.44 7.38
N TRP A 35 16.06 9.33 6.38
CA TRP A 35 15.04 9.31 5.33
C TRP A 35 15.49 8.56 4.06
N TYR A 36 16.65 7.89 4.10
CA TYR A 36 17.19 7.13 2.99
C TYR A 36 16.53 5.75 2.87
N TRP A 37 15.24 5.72 2.54
CA TRP A 37 14.48 4.48 2.37
C TRP A 37 13.32 4.66 1.38
N THR A 38 12.78 3.54 0.89
CA THR A 38 11.62 3.46 -0.01
C THR A 38 10.67 2.37 0.47
N TRP A 39 9.55 2.18 -0.22
CA TRP A 39 8.64 1.05 0.02
C TRP A 39 9.33 -0.32 -0.08
N ASP A 40 10.43 -0.44 -0.84
CA ASP A 40 11.26 -1.66 -0.90
C ASP A 40 11.78 -2.02 0.50
N HIS A 41 12.24 -1.02 1.25
CA HIS A 41 12.69 -1.20 2.63
C HIS A 41 11.54 -1.55 3.58
N LEU A 42 10.34 -1.00 3.33
CA LEU A 42 9.16 -1.33 4.12
C LEU A 42 8.74 -2.79 3.91
N ALA A 43 8.75 -3.26 2.66
CA ALA A 43 8.43 -4.65 2.31
C ALA A 43 9.51 -5.64 2.80
N LYS A 44 10.79 -5.22 2.75
CA LYS A 44 11.93 -6.07 3.12
C LYS A 44 12.18 -6.15 4.63
N TYR A 45 11.93 -5.07 5.37
CA TYR A 45 12.30 -4.98 6.79
C TYR A 45 11.10 -4.73 7.71
N ASP A 46 10.28 -3.70 7.45
CA ASP A 46 9.23 -3.28 8.40
C ASP A 46 8.12 -4.33 8.51
N LEU A 47 7.58 -4.74 7.36
CA LEU A 47 6.45 -5.69 7.32
C LEU A 47 6.82 -7.07 7.89
N PRO A 48 7.97 -7.69 7.53
CA PRO A 48 8.38 -8.96 8.13
C PRO A 48 8.56 -8.89 9.64
N VAL A 49 9.19 -7.83 10.17
CA VAL A 49 9.40 -7.65 11.60
C VAL A 49 8.07 -7.47 12.34
N LEU A 50 7.13 -6.73 11.75
CA LEU A 50 5.79 -6.57 12.30
C LEU A 50 5.06 -7.92 12.38
N ILE A 51 5.03 -8.68 11.29
CA ILE A 51 4.34 -9.98 11.25
C ILE A 51 4.99 -10.96 12.23
N ASP A 52 6.32 -10.97 12.30
CA ASP A 52 7.07 -11.79 13.23
C ASP A 52 6.78 -11.43 14.69
N LEU A 53 6.67 -10.13 15.02
CA LEU A 53 6.29 -9.66 16.34
C LEU A 53 4.89 -10.15 16.73
N VAL A 54 3.89 -9.98 15.86
CA VAL A 54 2.51 -10.43 16.14
C VAL A 54 2.47 -11.95 16.29
N PHE A 55 3.12 -12.68 15.39
CA PHE A 55 3.18 -14.14 15.43
C PHE A 55 3.83 -14.66 16.72
N LYS A 56 4.97 -14.10 17.12
CA LYS A 56 5.68 -14.49 18.36
C LYS A 56 4.90 -14.12 19.62
N THR A 57 4.17 -13.00 19.59
CA THR A 57 3.39 -12.53 20.74
C THR A 57 2.13 -13.36 20.95
N THR A 58 1.44 -13.71 19.86
CA THR A 58 0.11 -14.33 19.92
C THR A 58 0.12 -15.85 19.69
N GLY A 59 1.20 -16.38 19.09
CA GLY A 59 1.27 -17.76 18.61
C GLY A 59 0.39 -18.05 17.39
N GLN A 60 -0.25 -17.03 16.80
CA GLN A 60 -1.22 -17.17 15.72
C GLN A 60 -0.70 -16.62 14.40
N LYS A 61 -1.06 -17.29 13.30
CA LYS A 61 -0.80 -16.78 11.95
C LYS A 61 -1.65 -15.55 11.67
N VAL A 62 -1.03 -14.53 11.08
CA VAL A 62 -1.60 -13.21 10.85
C VAL A 62 -2.51 -13.20 9.63
N HIS A 63 -3.69 -12.61 9.76
CA HIS A 63 -4.47 -12.13 8.62
C HIS A 63 -4.01 -10.72 8.28
N PHE A 64 -3.34 -10.54 7.14
CA PHE A 64 -2.88 -9.21 6.73
C PHE A 64 -3.98 -8.48 5.97
N VAL A 65 -4.25 -7.21 6.33
CA VAL A 65 -5.15 -6.32 5.57
C VAL A 65 -4.38 -5.06 5.20
N GLY A 66 -4.19 -4.83 3.89
CA GLY A 66 -3.50 -3.66 3.36
C GLY A 66 -4.44 -2.80 2.52
N HIS A 67 -4.28 -1.48 2.62
CA HIS A 67 -4.89 -0.51 1.72
C HIS A 67 -3.80 0.19 0.89
N ALA A 68 -4.05 0.44 -0.39
CA ALA A 68 -3.16 1.20 -1.26
C ALA A 68 -1.71 0.67 -1.24
N LEU A 69 -0.76 1.47 -0.75
CA LEU A 69 0.64 1.09 -0.58
C LEU A 69 0.81 -0.19 0.26
N GLY A 70 -0.02 -0.39 1.29
CA GLY A 70 0.02 -1.60 2.12
C GLY A 70 -0.20 -2.88 1.32
N SER A 71 -1.01 -2.80 0.25
CA SER A 71 -1.20 -3.94 -0.66
C SER A 71 0.05 -4.27 -1.46
N LEU A 72 0.74 -3.23 -1.97
CA LEU A 72 2.03 -3.36 -2.64
C LEU A 72 3.07 -3.99 -1.71
N LEU A 73 3.19 -3.49 -0.47
CA LEU A 73 4.14 -4.02 0.51
C LEU A 73 3.93 -5.51 0.77
N CYS A 74 2.68 -5.94 0.92
CA CYS A 74 2.33 -7.33 1.14
C CYS A 74 2.77 -8.21 -0.03
N LEU A 75 2.41 -7.83 -1.26
CA LEU A 75 2.78 -8.58 -2.47
C LEU A 75 4.29 -8.66 -2.64
N ALA A 76 5.00 -7.55 -2.46
CA ALA A 76 6.46 -7.49 -2.55
C ALA A 76 7.15 -8.38 -1.49
N ALA A 77 6.68 -8.34 -0.24
CA ALA A 77 7.23 -9.14 0.85
C ALA A 77 7.00 -10.64 0.67
N LEU A 78 5.81 -11.03 0.17
CA LEU A 78 5.48 -12.42 -0.16
C LEU A 78 6.28 -12.93 -1.35
N ALA A 79 6.42 -12.13 -2.42
CA ALA A 79 7.18 -12.50 -3.61
C ALA A 79 8.67 -12.70 -3.35
N GLU A 80 9.26 -11.88 -2.45
CA GLU A 80 10.65 -12.04 -2.03
C GLU A 80 10.85 -13.13 -0.96
N GLY A 81 9.77 -13.75 -0.47
CA GLY A 81 9.84 -14.76 0.60
C GLY A 81 10.23 -14.19 1.96
N ASN A 82 10.16 -12.88 2.17
CA ASN A 82 10.42 -12.24 3.47
C ASN A 82 9.28 -12.54 4.46
N VAL A 83 8.10 -12.87 3.94
CA VAL A 83 6.90 -13.28 4.67
C VAL A 83 6.34 -14.52 3.99
N GLY A 84 5.91 -15.51 4.77
CA GLY A 84 5.42 -16.78 4.25
C GLY A 84 4.17 -17.30 4.94
N VAL A 85 3.67 -18.43 4.45
CA VAL A 85 2.48 -19.15 4.97
C VAL A 85 2.72 -19.77 6.35
N ASP A 86 3.96 -19.77 6.84
CA ASP A 86 4.32 -20.13 8.21
C ASP A 86 3.79 -19.11 9.22
N LYS A 87 3.74 -17.81 8.84
CA LYS A 87 3.31 -16.72 9.72
C LYS A 87 2.08 -15.96 9.23
N VAL A 88 1.72 -16.07 7.95
CA VAL A 88 0.53 -15.41 7.38
C VAL A 88 -0.51 -16.45 7.02
N ARG A 89 -1.74 -16.19 7.47
CA ARG A 89 -2.91 -17.03 7.21
C ARG A 89 -3.65 -16.64 5.94
N SER A 90 -3.77 -15.34 5.68
CA SER A 90 -4.36 -14.81 4.45
C SER A 90 -3.94 -13.34 4.25
N ALA A 91 -4.10 -12.83 3.02
CA ALA A 91 -3.85 -11.44 2.68
C ALA A 91 -5.07 -10.79 2.02
N ALA A 92 -5.56 -9.68 2.55
CA ALA A 92 -6.62 -8.88 1.97
C ALA A 92 -6.07 -7.54 1.49
N LEU A 93 -6.29 -7.24 0.22
CA LEU A 93 -5.73 -6.09 -0.50
C LEU A 93 -6.89 -5.19 -0.93
N LEU A 94 -7.05 -4.06 -0.26
CA LEU A 94 -8.08 -3.05 -0.52
C LEU A 94 -7.48 -1.95 -1.40
N SER A 95 -8.09 -1.69 -2.56
CA SER A 95 -7.58 -0.74 -3.55
C SER A 95 -6.06 -0.90 -3.81
N PRO A 96 -5.62 -2.01 -4.43
CA PRO A 96 -4.19 -2.31 -4.56
C PRO A 96 -3.49 -1.39 -5.57
N THR A 97 -2.74 -0.41 -5.08
CA THR A 97 -1.91 0.50 -5.90
C THR A 97 -0.52 -0.10 -6.12
N VAL A 98 -0.39 -1.00 -7.11
CA VAL A 98 0.86 -1.73 -7.39
C VAL A 98 1.69 -1.06 -8.49
N TYR A 99 1.16 -0.99 -9.72
CA TYR A 99 1.84 -0.39 -10.87
C TYR A 99 1.45 1.09 -11.06
N ALA A 100 0.15 1.37 -10.96
CA ALA A 100 -0.45 2.70 -11.06
C ALA A 100 -0.11 3.48 -12.35
N SER A 101 0.30 2.79 -13.41
CA SER A 101 0.65 3.35 -14.71
C SER A 101 -0.54 3.86 -15.54
N HIS A 102 -1.72 3.28 -15.29
CA HIS A 102 -2.98 3.66 -15.91
C HIS A 102 -3.80 4.60 -15.03
N MET A 103 -3.22 5.12 -13.93
CA MET A 103 -3.91 6.06 -13.07
C MET A 103 -4.51 7.23 -13.86
N THR A 104 -5.74 7.56 -13.51
CA THR A 104 -6.53 8.62 -14.16
C THR A 104 -6.51 9.92 -13.36
N SER A 105 -5.89 9.92 -12.18
CA SER A 105 -5.66 11.15 -11.41
C SER A 105 -4.74 12.11 -12.17
N ILE A 106 -5.31 13.21 -12.67
CA ILE A 106 -4.63 14.18 -13.53
C ILE A 106 -3.46 14.84 -12.79
N LEU A 107 -3.67 15.27 -11.56
CA LEU A 107 -2.67 15.99 -10.77
C LEU A 107 -1.48 15.09 -10.41
N VAL A 108 -1.75 13.85 -9.96
CA VAL A 108 -0.67 12.89 -9.62
C VAL A 108 0.10 12.52 -10.88
N LYS A 109 -0.60 12.24 -11.98
CA LYS A 109 0.03 11.91 -13.27
C LYS A 109 0.89 13.06 -13.80
N ALA A 110 0.43 14.30 -13.66
CA ALA A 110 1.21 15.49 -14.03
C ALA A 110 2.46 15.63 -13.15
N ALA A 111 2.33 15.49 -11.82
CA ALA A 111 3.46 15.57 -10.90
C ALA A 111 4.53 14.50 -11.18
N VAL A 112 4.13 13.27 -11.50
CA VAL A 112 5.03 12.17 -11.87
C VAL A 112 5.75 12.45 -13.20
N LYS A 113 5.03 12.93 -14.22
CA LYS A 113 5.59 13.27 -15.53
C LYS A 113 6.56 14.44 -15.49
N LEU A 114 6.29 15.41 -14.62
CA LEU A 114 7.13 16.60 -14.43
C LEU A 114 8.28 16.35 -13.44
N HIS A 115 8.47 15.11 -12.97
CA HIS A 115 9.53 14.74 -12.03
C HIS A 115 9.58 15.63 -10.77
N ILE A 116 8.40 16.04 -10.27
CA ILE A 116 8.30 16.98 -9.14
C ILE A 116 9.02 16.42 -7.92
N ALA A 117 8.83 15.13 -7.60
CA ALA A 117 9.47 14.49 -6.46
C ALA A 117 11.01 14.51 -6.57
N GLU A 118 11.56 14.42 -7.77
CA GLU A 118 12.99 14.45 -8.06
C GLU A 118 13.60 15.83 -7.82
N HIS A 119 12.84 16.89 -8.11
CA HIS A 119 13.23 18.28 -7.90
C HIS A 119 13.08 18.76 -6.44
N LEU A 120 12.34 18.05 -5.60
CA LEU A 120 12.23 18.38 -4.17
C LEU A 120 13.59 18.18 -3.47
N MET A 121 14.09 19.26 -2.86
CA MET A 121 15.34 19.26 -2.09
C MET A 121 15.16 18.79 -0.64
N VAL A 122 13.91 18.66 -0.17
CA VAL A 122 13.58 18.11 1.14
C VAL A 122 13.77 16.58 1.17
N GLN A 123 13.88 16.00 2.36
CA GLN A 123 14.05 14.55 2.52
C GLN A 123 12.77 13.83 2.97
N THR A 124 11.81 14.59 3.50
CA THR A 124 10.54 14.10 4.00
C THR A 124 9.42 15.02 3.52
N VAL A 125 8.22 14.45 3.38
CA VAL A 125 6.98 15.19 3.16
C VAL A 125 6.05 14.83 4.29
N CYS A 126 5.55 15.86 4.99
CA CYS A 126 4.52 15.71 6.00
C CYS A 126 3.15 15.96 5.35
N PHE A 127 2.43 14.89 5.05
CA PHE A 127 1.13 15.01 4.40
C PHE A 127 0.04 15.53 5.33
N SER A 128 0.12 15.31 6.65
CA SER A 128 -0.92 15.77 7.58
C SER A 128 -1.03 17.30 7.56
N LEU A 129 0.11 18.00 7.59
CA LEU A 129 0.13 19.46 7.50
C LEU A 129 -0.44 19.95 6.15
N LEU A 130 -0.06 19.30 5.05
CA LEU A 130 -0.58 19.61 3.72
C LEU A 130 -2.10 19.37 3.66
N MET A 131 -2.59 18.32 4.31
CA MET A 131 -3.98 17.89 4.20
C MET A 131 -4.93 18.64 5.11
N VAL A 132 -4.49 19.07 6.29
CA VAL A 132 -5.25 20.03 7.12
C VAL A 132 -5.42 21.35 6.35
N GLN A 133 -4.37 21.82 5.66
CA GLN A 133 -4.46 23.04 4.85
C GLN A 133 -5.37 22.87 3.61
N MET A 134 -5.45 21.66 3.08
CA MET A 134 -6.24 21.34 1.87
C MET A 134 -7.57 20.65 2.18
N SER A 135 -7.99 20.52 3.44
CA SER A 135 -9.12 19.64 3.81
C SER A 135 -10.45 20.09 3.25
N GLU A 136 -10.63 21.40 3.04
CA GLU A 136 -11.82 21.94 2.37
C GLU A 136 -11.82 21.63 0.87
N TRP A 137 -10.65 21.50 0.26
CA TRP A 137 -10.46 21.18 -1.17
C TRP A 137 -10.41 19.66 -1.43
N LEU A 138 -10.07 18.85 -0.42
CA LEU A 138 -9.94 17.39 -0.53
C LEU A 138 -11.22 16.71 -1.01
N ARG A 139 -12.39 17.28 -0.72
CA ARG A 139 -13.67 16.77 -1.19
C ARG A 139 -13.79 16.83 -2.72
N ASP A 140 -13.23 17.87 -3.34
CA ASP A 140 -13.44 18.21 -4.75
C ASP A 140 -12.16 18.03 -5.59
N LEU A 141 -11.01 17.76 -4.97
CA LEU A 141 -9.75 17.47 -5.65
C LEU A 141 -9.80 16.08 -6.30
N PRO A 142 -9.64 15.97 -7.63
CA PRO A 142 -9.64 14.70 -8.35
C PRO A 142 -8.30 13.95 -8.19
N LEU A 143 -7.89 13.72 -6.94
CA LEU A 143 -6.67 12.98 -6.62
C LEU A 143 -6.92 11.47 -6.54
N ASN A 144 -8.11 11.10 -6.08
CA ASN A 144 -8.41 9.75 -5.61
C ASN A 144 -9.69 9.16 -6.26
N GLY A 145 -10.38 9.95 -7.09
CA GLY A 145 -11.68 9.61 -7.67
C GLY A 145 -12.88 10.25 -6.98
N LYS A 146 -14.03 10.25 -7.66
CA LYS A 146 -15.28 10.79 -7.11
C LYS A 146 -15.81 9.84 -6.03
N ASN A 147 -15.54 10.16 -4.77
CA ASN A 147 -16.03 9.38 -3.64
C ASN A 147 -17.56 9.39 -3.60
N CYS A 148 -18.18 8.23 -3.45
CA CYS A 148 -19.64 8.14 -3.36
C CYS A 148 -20.17 8.42 -1.96
N CYS A 149 -19.36 8.09 -0.94
CA CYS A 149 -19.93 7.66 0.34
C CYS A 149 -19.16 8.21 1.53
N ILE A 150 -18.37 9.27 1.33
CA ILE A 150 -17.57 9.94 2.37
C ILE A 150 -18.22 11.28 2.75
N ASN A 151 -18.42 11.53 4.05
CA ASN A 151 -18.93 12.80 4.54
C ASN A 151 -17.80 13.74 5.01
N SER A 152 -18.13 15.01 5.25
CA SER A 152 -17.14 16.02 5.67
C SER A 152 -16.49 15.71 7.03
N ALA A 153 -17.20 15.04 7.93
CA ALA A 153 -16.67 14.66 9.23
C ALA A 153 -15.54 13.62 9.09
N ALA A 154 -15.75 12.59 8.27
CA ALA A 154 -14.73 11.60 7.95
C ALA A 154 -13.49 12.23 7.30
N ILE A 155 -13.69 13.16 6.35
CA ILE A 155 -12.58 13.91 5.72
C ILE A 155 -11.79 14.71 6.77
N ARG A 156 -12.46 15.42 7.67
CA ARG A 156 -11.80 16.24 8.69
C ARG A 156 -10.95 15.39 9.63
N HIS A 157 -11.52 14.32 10.16
CA HIS A 157 -10.79 13.39 11.04
C HIS A 157 -9.60 12.74 10.34
N PHE A 158 -9.76 12.40 9.05
CA PHE A 158 -8.66 11.85 8.25
C PHE A 158 -7.59 12.90 7.92
N ALA A 159 -7.95 14.17 7.73
CA ALA A 159 -6.97 15.23 7.51
C ALA A 159 -6.09 15.45 8.76
N GLU A 160 -6.67 15.33 9.96
CA GLU A 160 -5.95 15.51 11.24
C GLU A 160 -4.95 14.39 11.54
N SER A 161 -5.20 13.16 11.08
CA SER A 161 -4.46 11.97 11.56
C SER A 161 -4.12 10.91 10.50
N GLY A 162 -4.76 10.96 9.33
CA GLY A 162 -4.79 9.87 8.35
C GLY A 162 -3.63 9.85 7.37
N MET A 163 -3.11 11.02 6.96
CA MET A 163 -1.95 11.08 6.07
C MET A 163 -0.68 11.46 6.82
N GLN A 164 0.17 10.47 7.09
CA GLN A 164 1.41 10.66 7.84
C GLN A 164 2.62 10.93 6.93
N SER A 165 3.74 11.32 7.51
CA SER A 165 4.96 11.63 6.76
C SER A 165 5.57 10.42 6.06
N THR A 166 6.25 10.66 4.94
CA THR A 166 7.02 9.67 4.18
C THR A 166 8.33 10.26 3.66
N SER A 167 9.29 9.43 3.27
CA SER A 167 10.51 9.91 2.64
C SER A 167 10.26 10.38 1.21
N ILE A 168 10.99 11.42 0.77
CA ILE A 168 10.99 11.84 -0.63
C ILE A 168 11.46 10.71 -1.54
N ARG A 169 12.41 9.89 -1.09
CA ARG A 169 12.89 8.76 -1.87
C ARG A 169 11.78 7.73 -2.11
N ASN A 170 10.89 7.51 -1.14
CA ASN A 170 9.70 6.68 -1.34
C ASN A 170 8.78 7.25 -2.41
N LEU A 171 8.55 8.56 -2.44
CA LEU A 171 7.77 9.21 -3.51
C LEU A 171 8.45 9.10 -4.89
N LYS A 172 9.78 9.22 -4.94
CA LYS A 172 10.55 8.97 -6.18
C LYS A 172 10.36 7.53 -6.67
N HIS A 173 10.39 6.56 -5.76
CA HIS A 173 10.19 5.15 -6.11
C HIS A 173 8.78 4.88 -6.63
N LEU A 174 7.74 5.42 -5.97
CA LEU A 174 6.37 5.33 -6.48
C LEU A 174 6.21 5.98 -7.86
N SER A 175 6.90 7.10 -8.09
CA SER A 175 6.91 7.77 -9.40
C SER A 175 7.60 6.92 -10.48
N GLN A 176 8.62 6.15 -10.13
CA GLN A 176 9.26 5.18 -11.04
C GLN A 176 8.27 4.09 -11.45
N ASN A 177 7.57 3.48 -10.48
CA ASN A 177 6.55 2.47 -10.77
C ASN A 177 5.48 3.00 -11.74
N VAL A 178 4.97 4.21 -11.49
CA VAL A 178 3.95 4.85 -12.35
C VAL A 178 4.48 5.07 -13.77
N ARG A 179 5.74 5.50 -13.93
CA ARG A 179 6.33 5.76 -15.26
C ARG A 179 6.67 4.48 -16.01
N HIS A 180 7.21 3.47 -15.33
CA HIS A 180 7.66 2.24 -15.95
C HIS A 180 6.52 1.24 -16.14
N GLY A 181 5.47 1.31 -15.32
CA GLY A 181 4.39 0.32 -15.29
C GLY A 181 4.85 -1.04 -14.78
N THR A 182 5.92 -1.07 -13.98
CA THR A 182 6.54 -2.28 -13.45
C THR A 182 6.56 -2.25 -11.92
N LEU A 183 6.51 -3.45 -11.33
CA LEU A 183 6.81 -3.65 -9.92
C LEU A 183 8.29 -4.05 -9.79
N GLU A 184 9.16 -3.07 -9.62
CA GLU A 184 10.62 -3.25 -9.53
C GLU A 184 11.21 -2.62 -8.27
N LYS A 185 12.46 -2.97 -7.97
CA LYS A 185 13.23 -2.30 -6.92
C LYS A 185 13.62 -0.88 -7.35
N TYR A 186 14.07 -0.08 -6.39
CA TYR A 186 14.36 1.33 -6.63
C TYR A 186 15.45 1.53 -7.68
N ASP A 187 15.17 2.28 -8.73
CA ASP A 187 16.20 2.70 -9.67
C ASP A 187 16.97 3.89 -9.08
N TYR A 188 18.28 3.75 -8.88
CA TYR A 188 19.11 4.83 -8.39
C TYR A 188 19.42 5.89 -9.46
N GLY A 189 18.92 5.72 -10.69
CA GLY A 189 19.14 6.60 -11.83
C GLY A 189 20.56 6.52 -12.40
N ASN A 190 21.36 5.59 -11.89
CA ASN A 190 22.73 5.34 -12.32
C ASN A 190 22.99 3.83 -12.37
N ALA A 191 23.40 3.33 -13.53
CA ALA A 191 23.60 1.91 -13.78
C ALA A 191 24.70 1.27 -12.90
N GLU A 192 25.73 2.03 -12.54
CA GLU A 192 26.81 1.56 -11.67
C GLU A 192 26.36 1.51 -10.21
N VAL A 193 25.56 2.49 -9.78
CA VAL A 193 24.95 2.45 -8.44
C VAL A 193 23.97 1.28 -8.34
N ASN A 194 23.15 1.04 -9.37
CA ASN A 194 22.30 -0.16 -9.44
C ASN A 194 23.15 -1.45 -9.39
N MET A 195 24.29 -1.49 -10.08
CA MET A 195 25.22 -2.63 -10.01
C MET A 195 25.70 -2.88 -8.58
N GLN A 196 26.08 -1.83 -7.85
CA GLN A 196 26.51 -1.94 -6.45
C GLN A 196 25.39 -2.45 -5.53
N HIS A 197 24.14 -2.06 -5.77
CA HIS A 197 23.01 -2.46 -4.94
C HIS A 197 22.43 -3.84 -5.28
N TYR A 198 22.43 -4.22 -6.57
CA TYR A 198 21.66 -5.37 -7.06
C TYR A 198 22.51 -6.43 -7.78
N GLY A 199 23.81 -6.17 -7.99
CA GLY A 199 24.67 -6.99 -8.85
C GLY A 199 24.26 -6.95 -10.32
N ARG A 200 23.48 -5.95 -10.74
CA ARG A 200 22.99 -5.75 -12.11
C ARG A 200 22.67 -4.28 -12.39
N ARG A 201 22.80 -3.86 -13.65
CA ARG A 201 22.62 -2.46 -14.06
C ARG A 201 21.19 -1.91 -14.00
N LYS A 202 20.19 -2.80 -14.08
CA LYS A 202 18.76 -2.45 -13.98
C LYS A 202 18.19 -3.01 -12.69
N PRO A 203 17.30 -2.29 -12.00
CA PRO A 203 16.63 -2.84 -10.82
C PRO A 203 15.91 -4.15 -11.16
N PRO A 204 15.98 -5.17 -10.29
CA PRO A 204 15.23 -6.41 -10.51
C PRO A 204 13.72 -6.19 -10.29
N LEU A 205 12.92 -6.96 -11.03
CA LEU A 205 11.48 -7.04 -10.85
C LEU A 205 11.12 -7.92 -9.64
N TYR A 206 10.00 -7.61 -9.01
CA TYR A 206 9.35 -8.50 -8.06
C TYR A 206 8.57 -9.57 -8.83
N ASP A 207 8.86 -10.83 -8.53
CA ASP A 207 8.28 -11.97 -9.21
C ASP A 207 7.07 -12.51 -8.43
N LEU A 208 5.87 -12.03 -8.78
CA LEU A 208 4.63 -12.43 -8.10
C LEU A 208 4.32 -13.93 -8.25
N SER A 209 4.95 -14.65 -9.20
CA SER A 209 4.80 -16.10 -9.32
C SER A 209 5.38 -16.89 -8.15
N ARG A 210 6.21 -16.23 -7.32
CA ARG A 210 6.82 -16.79 -6.10
C ARG A 210 5.91 -16.73 -4.88
N ILE A 211 4.79 -16.00 -4.96
CA ILE A 211 3.81 -15.96 -3.87
C ILE A 211 3.32 -17.40 -3.61
N PRO A 212 3.27 -17.84 -2.34
CA PRO A 212 2.84 -19.19 -2.01
C PRO A 212 1.45 -19.51 -2.59
N LYS A 213 1.39 -20.56 -3.43
CA LYS A 213 0.18 -20.90 -4.21
C LYS A 213 -1.06 -21.16 -3.38
N ASN A 214 -0.88 -21.57 -2.12
CA ASN A 214 -1.90 -21.92 -1.15
C ASN A 214 -2.22 -20.79 -0.15
N LEU A 215 -1.68 -19.58 -0.36
CA LEU A 215 -2.04 -18.43 0.45
C LEU A 215 -3.36 -17.83 -0.06
N PRO A 216 -4.43 -17.78 0.77
CA PRO A 216 -5.65 -17.08 0.41
C PRO A 216 -5.39 -15.57 0.25
N VAL A 217 -5.81 -15.02 -0.87
CA VAL A 217 -5.73 -13.61 -1.24
C VAL A 217 -7.12 -13.08 -1.56
N PHE A 218 -7.50 -11.98 -0.92
CA PHE A 218 -8.70 -11.20 -1.24
C PHE A 218 -8.31 -9.89 -1.86
N ILE A 219 -8.93 -9.51 -2.97
CA ILE A 219 -8.76 -8.21 -3.62
C ILE A 219 -10.10 -7.51 -3.67
N SER A 220 -10.19 -6.29 -3.15
CA SER A 220 -11.36 -5.42 -3.32
C SER A 220 -10.94 -4.12 -3.99
N TYR A 221 -11.54 -3.78 -5.14
CA TYR A 221 -11.16 -2.60 -5.94
C TYR A 221 -12.37 -1.85 -6.48
N GLY A 222 -12.18 -0.55 -6.72
CA GLY A 222 -13.24 0.39 -7.03
C GLY A 222 -13.31 0.78 -8.50
N GLY A 223 -14.51 1.03 -9.02
CA GLY A 223 -14.69 1.49 -10.41
C GLY A 223 -14.46 2.99 -10.61
N ALA A 224 -14.57 3.79 -9.53
CA ALA A 224 -14.29 5.22 -9.54
C ALA A 224 -12.88 5.54 -9.02
N ASP A 225 -12.05 4.53 -8.75
CA ASP A 225 -10.72 4.68 -8.20
C ASP A 225 -9.73 5.20 -9.25
N GLN A 226 -9.21 6.41 -9.04
CA GLN A 226 -8.30 7.06 -9.98
C GLN A 226 -6.82 6.77 -9.69
N MET A 227 -6.50 6.07 -8.60
CA MET A 227 -5.14 5.70 -8.21
C MET A 227 -4.86 4.23 -8.51
N ALA A 228 -5.71 3.33 -8.00
CA ALA A 228 -5.70 1.91 -8.34
C ALA A 228 -6.72 1.64 -9.46
N ASP A 229 -6.46 2.23 -10.63
CA ASP A 229 -7.37 2.14 -11.79
C ASP A 229 -7.65 0.68 -12.19
N THR A 230 -8.85 0.43 -12.71
CA THR A 230 -9.30 -0.91 -13.08
C THR A 230 -8.39 -1.60 -14.10
N ALA A 231 -7.68 -0.86 -14.95
CA ALA A 231 -6.69 -1.42 -15.88
C ALA A 231 -5.45 -1.96 -15.15
N ASP A 232 -4.90 -1.21 -14.19
CA ASP A 232 -3.75 -1.68 -13.39
C ASP A 232 -4.15 -2.87 -12.49
N VAL A 233 -5.37 -2.88 -11.94
CA VAL A 233 -5.87 -4.05 -11.18
C VAL A 233 -6.05 -5.26 -12.08
N LYS A 234 -6.50 -5.09 -13.34
CA LYS A 234 -6.58 -6.20 -14.30
C LYS A 234 -5.20 -6.79 -14.63
N VAL A 235 -4.16 -5.95 -14.74
CA VAL A 235 -2.77 -6.42 -14.88
C VAL A 235 -2.37 -7.26 -13.66
N LEU A 236 -2.59 -6.75 -12.45
CA LEU A 236 -2.31 -7.49 -11.21
C LEU A 236 -3.03 -8.85 -11.16
N LEU A 237 -4.32 -8.88 -11.51
CA LEU A 237 -5.11 -10.11 -11.55
C LEU A 237 -4.59 -11.08 -12.62
N GLY A 238 -4.04 -10.56 -13.73
CA GLY A 238 -3.40 -11.36 -14.78
C GLY A 238 -2.13 -12.07 -14.29
N GLU A 239 -1.38 -11.47 -13.36
CA GLU A 239 -0.19 -12.08 -12.76
C GLU A 239 -0.53 -13.02 -11.59
N LEU A 240 -1.53 -12.67 -10.77
CA LEU A 240 -1.89 -13.46 -9.58
C LEU A 240 -2.68 -14.72 -9.90
N LYS A 241 -3.57 -14.70 -10.90
CA LYS A 241 -4.37 -15.88 -11.30
C LYS A 241 -3.53 -17.11 -11.65
N PRO A 242 -2.45 -17.01 -12.46
CA PRO A 242 -1.58 -18.15 -12.72
C PRO A 242 -0.61 -18.46 -11.58
N ALA A 243 -0.32 -17.49 -10.69
CA ALA A 243 0.56 -17.69 -9.54
C ALA A 243 -0.10 -18.51 -8.42
N LEU A 244 -1.40 -18.33 -8.20
CA LEU A 244 -2.15 -18.95 -7.10
C LEU A 244 -2.96 -20.18 -7.54
N ASN A 245 -3.30 -21.06 -6.59
CA ASN A 245 -4.24 -22.14 -6.86
C ASN A 245 -5.65 -21.59 -7.13
N THR A 246 -6.42 -22.31 -7.96
CA THR A 246 -7.87 -22.11 -8.11
C THR A 246 -8.49 -22.14 -6.71
N ASP A 247 -9.31 -21.14 -6.37
CA ASP A 247 -9.93 -20.89 -5.04
C ASP A 247 -9.11 -20.08 -4.02
N MET A 248 -7.82 -19.84 -4.26
CA MET A 248 -7.01 -18.99 -3.35
C MET A 248 -7.17 -17.50 -3.64
N LEU A 249 -7.85 -17.11 -4.71
CA LEU A 249 -8.05 -15.71 -5.08
C LEU A 249 -9.54 -15.35 -5.08
N ARG A 250 -9.97 -14.51 -4.14
CA ARG A 250 -11.32 -13.92 -4.12
C ARG A 250 -11.24 -12.45 -4.53
N VAL A 251 -12.08 -12.07 -5.49
CA VAL A 251 -12.08 -10.71 -6.04
C VAL A 251 -13.45 -10.07 -5.84
N GLN A 252 -13.45 -8.84 -5.33
CA GLN A 252 -14.60 -7.98 -5.19
C GLN A 252 -14.40 -6.71 -6.01
N TYR A 253 -15.39 -6.38 -6.85
CA TYR A 253 -15.44 -5.11 -7.55
C TYR A 253 -16.58 -4.26 -7.00
N VAL A 254 -16.29 -3.01 -6.64
CA VAL A 254 -17.27 -2.05 -6.10
C VAL A 254 -17.35 -0.85 -7.06
N PRO A 255 -18.32 -0.81 -7.99
CA PRO A 255 -18.31 0.12 -9.12
C PRO A 255 -18.19 1.60 -8.75
N ASN A 256 -18.86 2.02 -7.67
CA ASN A 256 -18.93 3.43 -7.28
C ASN A 256 -17.88 3.84 -6.24
N TYR A 257 -16.96 2.95 -5.86
CA TYR A 257 -15.91 3.27 -4.90
C TYR A 257 -14.73 3.94 -5.58
N ALA A 258 -14.33 5.07 -5.01
CA ALA A 258 -13.05 5.72 -5.22
C ALA A 258 -12.02 5.22 -4.19
N HIS A 259 -10.78 5.68 -4.31
CA HIS A 259 -9.63 5.14 -3.57
C HIS A 259 -9.79 5.14 -2.04
N TYR A 260 -10.43 6.18 -1.49
CA TYR A 260 -10.58 6.35 -0.05
C TYR A 260 -11.94 5.86 0.50
N ASP A 261 -12.91 5.52 -0.35
CA ASP A 261 -14.18 4.93 0.10
C ASP A 261 -13.92 3.60 0.86
N PHE A 262 -12.83 2.89 0.54
CA PHE A 262 -12.43 1.64 1.20
C PHE A 262 -12.06 1.77 2.68
N ILE A 263 -11.72 2.98 3.14
CA ILE A 263 -11.31 3.22 4.54
C ILE A 263 -12.21 4.24 5.25
N MET A 264 -12.83 5.16 4.50
CA MET A 264 -13.66 6.26 5.02
C MET A 264 -15.13 6.19 4.60
N GLY A 265 -15.49 5.28 3.69
CA GLY A 265 -16.87 5.18 3.19
C GLY A 265 -17.83 4.78 4.31
N LEU A 266 -18.91 5.53 4.47
CA LEU A 266 -19.92 5.30 5.51
C LEU A 266 -20.63 3.95 5.35
N ASN A 267 -20.63 3.39 4.14
CA ASN A 267 -21.21 2.09 3.80
C ASN A 267 -20.15 0.99 3.61
N ALA A 268 -18.86 1.27 3.90
CA ALA A 268 -17.77 0.30 3.75
C ALA A 268 -17.97 -0.92 4.64
N ASN A 269 -18.57 -0.74 5.82
CA ASN A 269 -18.97 -1.81 6.72
C ASN A 269 -19.89 -2.85 6.04
N HIS A 270 -20.84 -2.40 5.23
CA HIS A 270 -21.80 -3.28 4.56
C HIS A 270 -21.24 -3.84 3.26
N LEU A 271 -20.61 -3.01 2.43
CA LEU A 271 -20.19 -3.40 1.08
C LEU A 271 -18.85 -4.13 1.07
N VAL A 272 -17.83 -3.61 1.76
CA VAL A 272 -16.46 -4.17 1.69
C VAL A 272 -16.19 -5.06 2.89
N TYR A 273 -16.41 -4.57 4.10
CA TYR A 273 -15.96 -5.27 5.31
C TYR A 273 -16.76 -6.55 5.57
N THR A 274 -18.05 -6.62 5.18
CA THR A 274 -18.81 -7.89 5.20
C THR A 274 -18.12 -8.98 4.37
N GLN A 275 -17.68 -8.65 3.15
CA GLN A 275 -17.02 -9.61 2.26
C GLN A 275 -15.61 -9.96 2.75
N LEU A 276 -14.89 -8.98 3.30
CA LEU A 276 -13.61 -9.19 3.95
C LEU A 276 -13.74 -10.18 5.12
N ILE A 277 -14.68 -9.96 6.04
CA ILE A 277 -14.86 -10.82 7.21
C ILE A 277 -15.23 -12.26 6.78
N ALA A 278 -16.14 -12.40 5.81
CA ALA A 278 -16.49 -13.71 5.24
C ALA A 278 -15.32 -14.40 4.51
N PHE A 279 -14.29 -13.65 4.11
CA PHE A 279 -13.05 -14.20 3.56
C PHE A 279 -12.07 -14.62 4.67
N LEU A 280 -11.95 -13.80 5.73
CA LEU A 280 -11.03 -14.08 6.84
C LEU A 280 -11.45 -15.32 7.65
N ASP A 281 -12.76 -15.51 7.83
CA ASP A 281 -13.33 -16.67 8.53
C ASP A 281 -14.52 -17.23 7.72
N PRO A 282 -14.26 -18.13 6.76
CA PRO A 282 -15.31 -18.71 5.91
C PRO A 282 -16.30 -19.62 6.65
N LEU A 283 -16.00 -19.97 7.92
CA LEU A 283 -16.79 -20.90 8.73
C LEU A 283 -17.78 -20.19 9.69
N LYS A 284 -17.80 -18.86 9.69
CA LYS A 284 -18.75 -18.02 10.43
C LYS A 284 -19.61 -17.18 9.49
#